data_AF-A0A7R9TJQ5-F1
#
_entry.id   AF-A0A7R9TJQ5-F1
#
_cell.length_a   1.000
_cell.length_b   1.000
_cell.length_c   1.000
_cell.angle_alpha   90.00
_cell.angle_beta   90.00
_cell.angle_gamma   90.00
#
_symmetry.space_group_name_H-M   'P 1'
#
loop_
_entity.id
_entity.type
_entity.pdbx_description
1 polymer ?
#
loop_
_entity_poly.entity_id
_entity_poly.type
_entity_poly.pdbx_seq_one_letter_code
_entity_poly.pdbx_strand_id
1 'polypeptide(L)'
;IGVDAQAALRFHRTRNIRPHLFFSATTNKILYGLFGARDFVEHSCAGMNQHVHVIADGVRRDLPPETEGIILLNINSFAGGVRMWEGGDGHGNSSMQDGMVDVVVVFGALHLGQLNWGVDKPVRICQARDVKVIVEKGFPMHVDGEPWEQPACTIDIKLRNKALMLRRTADASGMTVKKMADTLEWARKHEIISNDQREMIMNEAYRRAESDRSSGSQPHSRSASLG
;
A
#
# COMPACT_ATOMS: atom_id res chain seq x y z
N ILE A 1 -3.69 1.68 10.09
CA ILE A 1 -4.32 2.01 11.39
C ILE A 1 -5.75 2.44 11.10
N GLY A 2 -6.74 2.01 11.89
CA GLY A 2 -8.14 2.43 11.73
C GLY A 2 -9.03 1.39 11.05
N VAL A 3 -10.02 1.83 10.29
CA VAL A 3 -11.16 1.00 9.84
C VAL A 3 -10.78 -0.29 9.09
N ASP A 4 -9.77 -0.29 8.22
CA ASP A 4 -9.31 -1.52 7.57
C ASP A 4 -8.67 -2.50 8.57
N ALA A 5 -7.88 -1.98 9.52
CA ALA A 5 -7.30 -2.79 10.58
C ALA A 5 -8.38 -3.37 11.51
N GLN A 6 -9.46 -2.64 11.72
CA GLN A 6 -10.60 -3.11 12.50
C GLN A 6 -11.24 -4.35 11.83
N ALA A 7 -11.44 -4.30 10.52
CA ALA A 7 -11.97 -5.41 9.74
C ALA A 7 -11.01 -6.61 9.77
N ALA A 8 -9.70 -6.39 9.58
CA ALA A 8 -8.68 -7.42 9.70
C ALA A 8 -8.66 -8.07 11.10
N LEU A 9 -8.75 -7.27 12.17
CA LEU A 9 -8.75 -7.74 13.55
C LEU A 9 -9.99 -8.56 13.87
N ARG A 10 -11.17 -8.13 13.40
CA ARG A 10 -12.43 -8.88 13.53
C ARG A 10 -12.36 -10.21 12.79
N PHE A 11 -11.81 -10.19 11.57
CA PHE A 11 -11.58 -11.41 10.80
C PHE A 11 -10.66 -12.38 11.54
N HIS A 12 -9.51 -11.90 12.04
CA HIS A 12 -8.56 -12.71 12.80
C HIS A 12 -9.18 -13.32 14.06
N ARG A 13 -9.86 -12.50 14.89
CA ARG A 13 -10.55 -12.97 16.11
C ARG A 13 -11.61 -14.01 15.78
N THR A 14 -12.40 -13.78 14.74
CA THR A 14 -13.46 -14.72 14.33
C THR A 14 -12.88 -16.03 13.80
N ARG A 15 -11.77 -15.97 13.06
CA ARG A 15 -11.05 -17.17 12.59
C ARG A 15 -10.58 -18.05 13.74
N ASN A 16 -10.08 -17.45 14.81
CA ASN A 16 -9.61 -18.20 15.97
C ASN A 16 -10.77 -18.84 16.76
N ILE A 17 -11.93 -18.17 16.82
CA ILE A 17 -13.10 -18.67 17.56
C ILE A 17 -13.90 -19.70 16.74
N ARG A 18 -14.00 -19.51 15.43
CA ARG A 18 -14.80 -20.35 14.52
C ARG A 18 -13.99 -20.75 13.29
N PRO A 19 -12.96 -21.60 13.43
CA PRO A 19 -12.11 -22.01 12.31
C PRO A 19 -12.89 -22.70 11.19
N HIS A 20 -14.04 -23.30 11.54
CA HIS A 20 -14.89 -23.99 10.58
C HIS A 20 -15.60 -23.10 9.55
N LEU A 21 -15.52 -21.78 9.69
CA LEU A 21 -16.04 -20.84 8.70
C LEU A 21 -14.98 -20.44 7.66
N PHE A 22 -13.71 -20.86 7.81
CA PHE A 22 -12.57 -20.34 7.04
C PHE A 22 -11.86 -21.42 6.19
N PHE A 23 -12.62 -22.35 5.61
CA PHE A 23 -12.07 -23.47 4.84
C PHE A 23 -11.83 -23.17 3.35
N SER A 24 -12.24 -22.02 2.83
CA SER A 24 -12.06 -21.68 1.42
C SER A 24 -11.73 -20.20 1.18
N ALA A 25 -10.97 -19.92 0.13
CA ALA A 25 -10.61 -18.55 -0.28
C ALA A 25 -11.84 -17.69 -0.62
N THR A 26 -12.89 -18.30 -1.17
CA THR A 26 -14.17 -17.64 -1.46
C THR A 26 -14.91 -17.27 -0.18
N THR A 27 -14.96 -18.18 0.79
CA THR A 27 -15.58 -17.92 2.10
C THR A 27 -14.84 -16.83 2.87
N ASN A 28 -13.50 -16.80 2.77
CA ASN A 28 -12.68 -15.75 3.38
C ASN A 28 -13.02 -14.36 2.80
N LYS A 29 -13.20 -14.26 1.47
CA LYS A 29 -13.60 -12.99 0.82
C LYS A 29 -15.00 -12.55 1.23
N ILE A 30 -15.96 -13.46 1.32
CA ILE A 30 -17.34 -13.15 1.74
C ILE A 30 -17.37 -12.67 3.20
N LEU A 31 -16.65 -13.35 4.09
CA LEU A 31 -16.57 -12.94 5.50
C LEU A 31 -15.89 -11.58 5.67
N TYR A 32 -14.82 -11.30 4.92
CA TYR A 32 -14.20 -9.98 4.92
C TYR A 32 -15.19 -8.90 4.44
N GLY A 33 -15.96 -9.18 3.38
CA GLY A 33 -17.02 -8.29 2.90
C GLY A 33 -18.12 -8.03 3.94
N LEU A 34 -18.56 -9.06 4.67
CA LEU A 34 -19.55 -8.93 5.74
C LEU A 34 -19.02 -8.12 6.93
N PHE A 35 -17.75 -8.29 7.32
CA PHE A 35 -17.14 -7.47 8.36
C PHE A 35 -16.97 -6.02 7.92
N GLY A 36 -16.54 -5.78 6.68
CA GLY A 36 -16.49 -4.44 6.09
C GLY A 36 -17.87 -3.77 6.05
N ALA A 37 -18.93 -4.52 5.71
CA ALA A 37 -20.31 -4.02 5.73
C ALA A 37 -20.84 -3.74 7.16
N ARG A 38 -20.28 -4.38 8.19
CA ARG A 38 -20.62 -4.08 9.59
C ARG A 38 -19.90 -2.84 10.09
N ASP A 39 -18.61 -2.70 9.77
CA ASP A 39 -17.84 -1.48 10.09
C ASP A 39 -18.38 -0.25 9.34
N PHE A 40 -19.00 -0.44 8.17
CA PHE A 40 -19.76 0.60 7.47
C PHE A 40 -20.86 1.26 8.32
N VAL A 41 -21.46 0.53 9.27
CA VAL A 41 -22.54 1.04 10.13
C VAL A 41 -22.01 1.56 11.47
N GLU A 42 -20.95 0.95 11.99
CA GLU A 42 -20.48 1.22 13.35
C GLU A 42 -19.53 2.43 13.45
N HIS A 43 -19.00 2.97 12.33
CA HIS A 43 -18.05 4.11 12.32
C HIS A 43 -16.98 3.99 13.41
N SER A 44 -16.46 2.77 13.60
CA SER A 44 -15.68 2.35 14.76
C SER A 44 -14.40 3.17 14.99
N CYS A 45 -13.95 3.93 13.98
CA CYS A 45 -12.74 4.74 14.00
C CYS A 45 -12.99 6.23 13.74
N ALA A 46 -14.24 6.71 13.89
CA ALA A 46 -14.56 8.13 13.73
C ALA A 46 -13.76 9.04 14.67
N GLY A 47 -13.39 10.22 14.18
CA GLY A 47 -12.59 11.20 14.92
C GLY A 47 -11.12 10.79 15.09
N MET A 48 -10.61 9.86 14.27
CA MET A 48 -9.22 9.42 14.32
C MET A 48 -8.23 10.59 14.15
N ASN A 49 -8.56 11.58 13.32
CA ASN A 49 -7.73 12.76 13.08
C ASN A 49 -7.39 13.56 14.36
N GLN A 50 -8.22 13.47 15.41
CA GLN A 50 -8.00 14.16 16.68
C GLN A 50 -6.98 13.44 17.58
N HIS A 51 -6.79 12.14 17.38
CA HIS A 51 -5.99 11.29 18.26
C HIS A 51 -4.81 10.62 17.56
N VAL A 52 -4.73 10.76 16.24
CA VAL A 52 -3.63 10.24 15.44
C VAL A 52 -3.01 11.39 14.68
N HIS A 53 -1.70 11.55 14.84
CA HIS A 53 -0.95 12.64 14.24
C HIS A 53 0.19 12.09 13.42
N VAL A 54 0.34 12.60 12.19
CA VAL A 54 1.40 12.20 11.27
C VAL A 54 2.39 13.35 11.15
N ILE A 55 3.67 13.05 11.37
CA ILE A 55 4.79 13.95 11.14
C ILE A 55 5.63 13.30 10.04
N ALA A 56 5.77 13.97 8.91
CA ALA A 56 6.44 13.47 7.73
C ALA A 56 7.60 14.40 7.36
N ASP A 57 8.82 13.87 7.36
CA ASP A 57 10.08 14.60 7.20
C ASP A 57 10.17 15.84 8.14
N GLY A 58 9.75 15.67 9.39
CA GLY A 58 9.73 16.72 10.40
C GLY A 58 8.55 17.70 10.33
N VAL A 59 7.69 17.59 9.31
CA VAL A 59 6.53 18.46 9.11
C VAL A 59 5.25 17.74 9.53
N ARG A 60 4.49 18.34 10.45
CA ARG A 60 3.15 17.83 10.81
C ARG A 60 2.22 17.91 9.60
N ARG A 61 1.53 16.81 9.32
CA ARG A 61 0.53 16.72 8.23
C ARG A 61 -0.87 16.74 8.81
N ASP A 62 -1.71 17.55 8.21
CA ASP A 62 -3.12 17.65 8.59
C ASP A 62 -3.90 16.49 7.96
N LEU A 63 -4.67 15.81 8.80
CA LEU A 63 -5.56 14.74 8.37
C LEU A 63 -6.97 15.31 8.24
N PRO A 64 -7.69 15.04 7.13
CA PRO A 64 -9.08 15.44 6.98
C PRO A 64 -9.94 14.97 8.17
N PRO A 65 -10.94 15.76 8.61
CA PRO A 65 -11.82 15.40 9.72
C PRO A 65 -12.52 14.04 9.57
N GLU A 66 -12.81 13.65 8.34
CA GLU A 66 -13.49 12.41 7.96
C GLU A 66 -12.54 11.19 7.99
N THR A 67 -11.27 11.37 8.35
CA THR A 67 -10.29 10.27 8.40
C THR A 67 -10.71 9.22 9.42
N GLU A 68 -10.92 7.99 8.94
CA GLU A 68 -11.17 6.80 9.77
C GLU A 68 -10.06 5.74 9.61
N GLY A 69 -9.13 5.96 8.68
CA GLY A 69 -7.97 5.10 8.52
C GLY A 69 -6.79 5.83 7.90
N ILE A 70 -5.60 5.48 8.37
CA ILE A 70 -4.32 5.88 7.79
C ILE A 70 -3.60 4.63 7.32
N ILE A 71 -3.12 4.68 6.09
CA ILE A 71 -2.37 3.61 5.44
C ILE A 71 -1.01 4.18 5.03
N LEU A 72 0.05 3.48 5.41
CA LEU A 72 1.42 3.80 5.04
C LEU A 72 1.92 2.70 4.10
N LEU A 73 2.35 3.08 2.91
CA LEU A 73 2.66 2.13 1.84
C LEU A 73 4.12 2.28 1.41
N ASN A 74 4.84 1.18 1.45
CA ASN A 74 6.10 1.03 0.70
C ASN A 74 5.85 0.44 -0.70
N ILE A 75 4.75 -0.31 -0.87
CA ILE A 75 4.32 -0.86 -2.15
C ILE A 75 2.91 -0.30 -2.43
N ASN A 76 2.72 0.26 -3.62
CA ASN A 76 1.44 0.82 -4.07
C ASN A 76 0.42 -0.25 -4.47
N SER A 77 0.08 -1.10 -3.52
CA SER A 77 -0.92 -2.15 -3.66
C SER A 77 -1.47 -2.47 -2.28
N PHE A 78 -2.78 -2.30 -2.12
CA PHE A 78 -3.47 -2.50 -0.85
C PHE A 78 -4.75 -3.31 -1.04
N ALA A 79 -5.23 -3.97 0.02
CA ALA A 79 -6.52 -4.68 0.07
C ALA A 79 -6.88 -5.50 -1.19
N GLY A 80 -5.98 -6.38 -1.64
CA GLY A 80 -6.26 -7.24 -2.80
C GLY A 80 -5.91 -6.65 -4.17
N GLY A 81 -5.10 -5.58 -4.21
CA GLY A 81 -4.50 -5.07 -5.44
C GLY A 81 -4.91 -3.64 -5.81
N VAL A 82 -5.62 -2.94 -4.93
CA VAL A 82 -6.02 -1.55 -5.11
C VAL A 82 -4.78 -0.66 -5.12
N ARG A 83 -4.65 0.19 -6.14
CA ARG A 83 -3.63 1.24 -6.15
C ARG A 83 -4.13 2.42 -5.33
N MET A 84 -3.35 2.77 -4.32
CA MET A 84 -3.68 3.84 -3.38
C MET A 84 -2.92 5.14 -3.70
N TRP A 85 -1.99 5.08 -4.65
CA TRP A 85 -1.20 6.22 -5.07
C TRP A 85 -1.15 6.29 -6.60
N GLU A 86 -1.40 7.46 -7.18
CA GLU A 86 -1.21 7.70 -8.60
C GLU A 86 -0.35 8.96 -8.77
N GLY A 87 0.49 8.99 -9.81
CA GLY A 87 1.34 10.14 -10.09
C GLY A 87 0.56 11.36 -10.55
N GLY A 88 1.08 12.56 -10.30
CA GLY A 88 0.43 13.83 -10.67
C GLY A 88 0.05 14.70 -9.46
N ASP A 89 -0.53 15.87 -9.72
CA ASP A 89 -1.03 16.82 -8.70
C ASP A 89 0.01 17.25 -7.64
N GLY A 90 1.25 17.47 -8.07
CA GLY A 90 2.34 17.90 -7.17
C GLY A 90 2.95 16.77 -6.33
N HIS A 91 2.44 15.55 -6.46
CA HIS A 91 3.00 14.34 -5.86
C HIS A 91 3.87 13.56 -6.87
N GLY A 92 4.96 12.96 -6.36
CA GLY A 92 5.79 12.05 -7.15
C GLY A 92 5.04 10.75 -7.46
N ASN A 93 5.64 9.94 -8.34
CA ASN A 93 5.16 8.56 -8.52
C ASN A 93 5.51 7.75 -7.27
N SER A 94 4.62 6.84 -6.87
CA SER A 94 4.97 5.84 -5.86
C SER A 94 6.02 4.88 -6.39
N SER A 95 7.01 4.55 -5.55
CA SER A 95 7.98 3.52 -5.85
C SER A 95 8.51 2.87 -4.57
N MET A 96 8.58 1.54 -4.54
CA MET A 96 9.24 0.81 -3.45
C MET A 96 10.78 0.93 -3.43
N GLN A 97 11.37 1.65 -4.40
CA GLN A 97 12.81 1.76 -4.60
C GLN A 97 13.38 3.12 -4.21
N ASP A 98 12.53 4.14 -4.07
CA ASP A 98 12.95 5.52 -3.81
C ASP A 98 13.28 5.78 -2.33
N GLY A 99 12.96 4.82 -1.45
CA GLY A 99 13.18 4.92 -0.01
C GLY A 99 12.23 5.89 0.69
N MET A 100 11.06 6.12 0.11
CA MET A 100 9.96 6.90 0.67
C MET A 100 8.78 5.98 1.03
N VAL A 101 7.91 6.49 1.89
CA VAL A 101 6.64 5.89 2.26
C VAL A 101 5.53 6.80 1.79
N ASP A 102 4.54 6.22 1.12
CA ASP A 102 3.33 6.93 0.71
C ASP A 102 2.32 6.91 1.85
N VAL A 103 1.88 8.08 2.29
CA VAL A 103 0.87 8.24 3.34
C VAL A 103 -0.46 8.60 2.70
N VAL A 104 -1.45 7.74 2.90
CA VAL A 104 -2.82 7.91 2.40
C VAL A 104 -3.82 7.76 3.53
N VAL A 105 -4.97 8.40 3.37
CA VAL A 105 -6.10 8.28 4.30
C VAL A 105 -7.33 7.74 3.61
N VAL A 106 -8.19 7.13 4.41
CA VAL A 106 -9.51 6.63 4.00
C VAL A 106 -10.55 7.09 5.00
N PHE A 107 -11.78 7.29 4.50
CA PHE A 107 -12.85 7.94 5.26
C PHE A 107 -13.83 6.96 5.90
N GLY A 108 -13.56 5.66 5.79
CA GLY A 108 -14.43 4.61 6.32
C GLY A 108 -14.44 3.39 5.42
N ALA A 109 -15.26 2.39 5.80
CA ALA A 109 -15.39 1.15 5.06
C ALA A 109 -16.04 1.36 3.67
N LEU A 110 -16.96 2.33 3.52
CA LEU A 110 -17.56 2.65 2.22
C LEU A 110 -16.52 3.16 1.23
N HIS A 111 -15.75 4.17 1.64
CA HIS A 111 -14.69 4.73 0.80
C HIS A 111 -13.69 3.63 0.41
N LEU A 112 -13.25 2.79 1.36
CA LEU A 112 -12.42 1.62 1.03
C LEU A 112 -13.07 0.65 0.03
N GLY A 113 -14.38 0.39 0.15
CA GLY A 113 -15.14 -0.44 -0.79
C GLY A 113 -15.20 0.19 -2.19
N GLN A 114 -15.41 1.50 -2.27
CA GLN A 114 -15.45 2.23 -3.52
C GLN A 114 -14.08 2.25 -4.23
N LEU A 115 -12.98 2.35 -3.47
CA LEU A 115 -11.62 2.20 -4.00
C LEU A 115 -11.40 0.81 -4.62
N ASN A 116 -11.91 -0.25 -3.99
CA ASN A 116 -11.85 -1.62 -4.53
C ASN A 116 -12.63 -1.79 -5.83
N TRP A 117 -13.74 -1.06 -6.00
CA TRP A 117 -14.52 -1.06 -7.23
C TRP A 117 -14.04 -0.04 -8.28
N GLY A 118 -13.04 0.78 -7.95
CA GLY A 118 -12.52 1.81 -8.84
C GLY A 118 -13.50 2.96 -9.10
N VAL A 119 -14.44 3.21 -8.18
CA VAL A 119 -15.46 4.26 -8.30
C VAL A 119 -15.17 5.49 -7.42
N ASP A 120 -14.06 5.47 -6.69
CA ASP A 120 -13.56 6.61 -5.91
C ASP A 120 -12.02 6.63 -5.94
N LYS A 121 -11.41 7.69 -5.39
CA LYS A 121 -9.97 7.93 -5.40
C LYS A 121 -9.36 8.00 -4.00
N PRO A 122 -8.17 7.42 -3.80
CA PRO A 122 -7.49 7.46 -2.52
C PRO A 122 -7.06 8.89 -2.19
N VAL A 123 -7.13 9.25 -0.91
CA VAL A 123 -6.78 10.59 -0.44
C VAL A 123 -5.31 10.58 -0.03
N ARG A 124 -4.47 11.14 -0.89
CA ARG A 124 -3.02 11.24 -0.73
C ARG A 124 -2.67 12.38 0.22
N ILE A 125 -1.80 12.13 1.19
CA ILE A 125 -1.34 13.15 2.14
C ILE A 125 0.08 13.61 1.79
N CYS A 126 1.04 12.69 1.73
CA CYS A 126 2.43 12.99 1.41
C CYS A 126 3.25 11.74 1.09
N GLN A 127 4.42 11.94 0.48
CA GLN A 127 5.51 10.95 0.46
C GLN A 127 6.63 11.48 1.36
N ALA A 128 7.25 10.60 2.15
CA ALA A 128 8.32 11.00 3.08
C ALA A 128 9.30 9.87 3.37
N ARG A 129 10.52 10.22 3.78
CA ARG A 129 11.57 9.25 4.16
C ARG A 129 11.53 8.91 5.65
N ASP A 130 11.09 9.87 6.46
CA ASP A 130 10.94 9.76 7.90
C ASP A 130 9.49 10.06 8.27
N VAL A 131 8.73 9.02 8.64
CA VAL A 131 7.35 9.17 9.07
C VAL A 131 7.22 8.77 10.52
N LYS A 132 6.74 9.69 11.35
CA LYS A 132 6.37 9.46 12.74
C LYS A 132 4.86 9.53 12.87
N VAL A 133 4.26 8.48 13.42
CA VAL A 133 2.83 8.42 13.74
C VAL A 133 2.67 8.40 15.25
N ILE A 134 2.02 9.43 15.80
CA ILE A 134 1.69 9.50 17.23
C ILE A 134 0.24 9.06 17.37
N VAL A 135 0.00 8.07 18.21
CA VAL A 135 -1.31 7.50 18.50
C VAL A 135 -1.59 7.75 19.99
N GLU A 136 -2.58 8.58 20.30
CA GLU A 136 -2.85 9.03 21.68
C GLU A 136 -3.75 8.08 22.48
N LYS A 137 -4.45 7.16 21.82
CA LYS A 137 -5.33 6.17 22.44
C LYS A 137 -5.27 4.82 21.72
N GLY A 138 -5.99 3.83 22.23
CA GLY A 138 -6.11 2.53 21.57
C GLY A 138 -6.73 2.64 20.18
N PHE A 139 -6.09 2.06 19.16
CA PHE A 139 -6.66 1.89 17.82
C PHE A 139 -6.34 0.51 17.25
N PRO A 140 -7.23 -0.07 16.42
CA PRO A 140 -6.90 -1.25 15.65
C PRO A 140 -5.78 -0.92 14.65
N MET A 141 -4.77 -1.78 14.61
CA MET A 141 -3.62 -1.68 13.72
C MET A 141 -3.33 -3.03 13.08
N HIS A 142 -2.77 -3.02 11.88
CA HIS A 142 -2.19 -4.20 11.27
C HIS A 142 -1.00 -3.80 10.43
N VAL A 143 -0.09 -4.75 10.24
CA VAL A 143 1.05 -4.65 9.32
C VAL A 143 1.09 -5.94 8.53
N ASP A 144 1.15 -5.82 7.20
CA ASP A 144 1.19 -6.95 6.25
C ASP A 144 0.12 -8.03 6.51
N GLY A 145 -1.04 -7.63 7.03
CA GLY A 145 -2.18 -8.52 7.28
C GLY A 145 -2.23 -9.16 8.67
N GLU A 146 -1.27 -8.88 9.55
CA GLU A 146 -1.28 -9.32 10.96
C GLU A 146 -1.89 -8.23 11.85
N PRO A 147 -3.12 -8.39 12.39
CA PRO A 147 -3.82 -7.33 13.10
C PRO A 147 -3.73 -7.46 14.64
N TRP A 148 -3.76 -6.32 15.32
CA TRP A 148 -3.81 -6.22 16.78
C TRP A 148 -4.48 -4.92 17.27
N GLU A 149 -4.72 -4.85 18.58
CA GLU A 149 -5.16 -3.63 19.26
C GLU A 149 -3.91 -2.85 19.69
N GLN A 150 -3.61 -1.72 19.05
CA GLN A 150 -2.44 -0.91 19.36
C GLN A 150 -2.76 0.08 20.48
N PRO A 151 -2.14 -0.01 21.68
CA PRO A 151 -2.26 1.02 22.71
C PRO A 151 -1.59 2.33 22.26
N ALA A 152 -1.83 3.41 23.01
CA ALA A 152 -1.19 4.70 22.78
C ALA A 152 0.34 4.55 22.67
N CYS A 153 0.92 5.09 21.60
CA CYS A 153 2.33 4.95 21.30
C CYS A 153 2.81 5.98 20.28
N THR A 154 4.12 6.05 20.08
CA THR A 154 4.73 6.70 18.92
C THR A 154 5.38 5.64 18.05
N ILE A 155 5.12 5.69 16.76
CA ILE A 155 5.61 4.74 15.75
C ILE A 155 6.54 5.51 14.82
N ASP A 156 7.80 5.09 14.77
CA ASP A 156 8.81 5.65 13.86
C ASP A 156 9.02 4.72 12.67
N ILE A 157 8.81 5.24 11.46
CA ILE A 157 8.85 4.49 10.21
C ILE A 157 9.91 5.12 9.31
N LYS A 158 10.97 4.34 9.05
CA LYS A 158 12.14 4.76 8.28
C LYS A 158 12.67 3.59 7.47
N LEU A 159 13.30 3.89 6.34
CA LEU A 159 14.06 2.89 5.60
C LEU A 159 15.20 2.34 6.47
N ARG A 160 15.11 1.06 6.86
CA ARG A 160 16.17 0.37 7.60
C ARG A 160 17.14 -0.35 6.68
N ASN A 161 16.61 -1.11 5.72
CA ASN A 161 17.37 -1.92 4.79
C ASN A 161 16.56 -2.16 3.50
N LYS A 162 17.24 -2.66 2.48
CA LYS A 162 16.62 -3.11 1.22
C LYS A 162 16.91 -4.59 1.05
N ALA A 163 15.97 -5.31 0.45
CA ALA A 163 16.14 -6.71 0.07
C ALA A 163 16.00 -6.84 -1.46
N LEU A 164 16.86 -7.65 -2.08
CA LEU A 164 16.73 -7.99 -3.49
C LEU A 164 15.60 -9.01 -3.65
N MET A 165 14.55 -8.63 -4.37
CA MET A 165 13.38 -9.48 -4.59
C MET A 165 13.27 -9.91 -6.05
N LEU A 166 12.92 -11.18 -6.30
CA LEU A 166 12.63 -11.66 -7.65
C LEU A 166 11.37 -10.98 -8.19
N ARG A 167 11.49 -10.37 -9.37
CA ARG A 167 10.37 -9.73 -10.06
C ARG A 167 10.05 -10.48 -11.34
N ARG A 168 8.75 -10.70 -11.60
CA ARG A 168 8.27 -11.31 -12.84
C ARG A 168 8.50 -10.35 -14.03
N THR A 169 9.33 -10.77 -14.98
CA THR A 169 9.68 -10.06 -16.22
C THR A 169 8.93 -10.59 -17.45
N ALA A 170 7.68 -11.06 -17.28
CA ALA A 170 6.96 -11.83 -18.30
C ALA A 170 6.43 -11.01 -19.50
N ASP A 171 6.68 -9.71 -19.54
CA ASP A 171 6.33 -8.79 -20.61
C ASP A 171 7.59 -8.33 -21.38
N ALA A 172 7.43 -7.90 -22.64
CA ALA A 172 8.53 -7.42 -23.48
C ALA A 172 9.38 -6.35 -22.77
N SER A 173 8.73 -5.49 -21.97
CA SER A 173 9.37 -4.49 -21.11
C SER A 173 10.29 -5.12 -20.05
N GLY A 174 9.91 -6.24 -19.44
CA GLY A 174 10.73 -6.97 -18.48
C GLY A 174 11.99 -7.59 -19.09
N MET A 175 11.90 -8.07 -20.35
CA MET A 175 13.09 -8.53 -21.08
C MET A 175 14.05 -7.39 -21.43
N THR A 176 13.52 -6.23 -21.81
CA THR A 176 14.34 -5.02 -22.07
C THR A 176 15.07 -4.57 -20.80
N VAL A 177 14.38 -4.56 -19.66
CA VAL A 177 15.01 -4.21 -18.38
C VAL A 177 16.08 -5.21 -17.97
N LYS A 178 15.89 -6.52 -18.22
CA LYS A 178 16.92 -7.53 -17.98
C LYS A 178 18.17 -7.29 -18.84
N LYS A 179 18.00 -7.08 -20.15
CA LYS A 179 19.13 -6.76 -21.04
C LYS A 179 19.85 -5.49 -20.61
N MET A 180 19.11 -4.49 -20.16
CA MET A 180 19.70 -3.24 -19.65
C MET A 180 20.47 -3.46 -18.35
N ALA A 181 19.95 -4.28 -17.44
CA ALA A 181 20.65 -4.68 -16.21
C ALA A 181 21.98 -5.39 -16.52
N ASP A 182 21.97 -6.33 -17.48
CA ASP A 182 23.17 -7.03 -17.92
C ASP A 182 24.20 -6.07 -18.53
N THR A 183 23.76 -5.10 -19.35
CA THR A 183 24.63 -4.05 -19.92
C THR A 183 25.23 -3.16 -18.84
N LEU A 184 24.44 -2.77 -17.84
CA LEU A 184 24.91 -1.92 -16.73
C LEU A 184 25.87 -2.68 -15.82
N GLU A 185 25.68 -3.98 -15.61
CA GLU A 185 26.63 -4.82 -14.89
C GLU A 185 27.94 -4.98 -15.66
N TRP A 186 27.87 -5.15 -16.99
CA TRP A 186 29.06 -5.14 -17.85
C TRP A 186 29.80 -3.80 -17.74
N ALA A 187 29.09 -2.66 -17.83
CA ALA A 187 29.68 -1.33 -17.75
C ALA A 187 30.35 -1.09 -16.38
N ARG A 188 29.70 -1.53 -15.30
CA ARG A 188 30.24 -1.49 -13.93
C ARG A 188 31.53 -2.31 -13.81
N LYS A 189 31.55 -3.52 -14.39
CA LYS A 189 32.71 -4.42 -14.34
C LYS A 189 33.91 -3.88 -15.13
N HIS A 190 33.67 -3.05 -16.14
CA HIS A 190 34.72 -2.38 -16.94
C HIS A 190 34.99 -0.95 -16.44
N GLU A 191 34.51 -0.59 -15.25
CA GLU A 191 34.75 0.72 -14.60
C GLU A 191 34.25 1.92 -15.44
N ILE A 192 33.32 1.69 -16.36
CA ILE A 192 32.67 2.73 -17.18
C ILE A 192 31.69 3.54 -16.30
N ILE A 193 31.06 2.88 -15.33
CA ILE A 193 30.15 3.48 -14.35
C ILE A 193 30.47 2.96 -12.94
N SER A 194 30.20 3.80 -11.93
CA SER A 194 30.26 3.40 -10.52
C SER A 194 29.06 2.55 -10.09
N ASN A 195 29.19 1.88 -8.92
CA ASN A 195 28.08 1.13 -8.31
C ASN A 195 26.86 2.01 -8.04
N ASP A 196 27.07 3.24 -7.56
CA ASP A 196 25.99 4.18 -7.23
C ASP A 196 25.26 4.66 -8.49
N GLN A 197 26.01 4.96 -9.56
CA GLN A 197 25.42 5.31 -10.87
C GLN A 197 24.61 4.15 -11.45
N ARG A 198 25.11 2.93 -11.33
CA ARG A 198 24.38 1.73 -11.76
C ARG A 198 23.05 1.60 -11.02
N GLU A 199 23.06 1.74 -9.69
CA GLU A 199 21.85 1.65 -8.87
C GLU A 199 20.85 2.76 -9.22
N MET A 200 21.33 3.99 -9.42
CA MET A 200 20.49 5.13 -9.81
C MET A 200 19.81 4.90 -11.18
N ILE A 201 20.56 4.45 -12.19
CA ILE A 201 20.02 4.17 -13.53
C ILE A 201 19.03 2.99 -13.48
N MET A 202 19.37 1.94 -12.74
CA MET A 202 18.48 0.78 -12.56
C MET A 202 17.16 1.17 -11.89
N ASN A 203 17.22 1.95 -10.81
CA ASN A 203 16.03 2.42 -10.11
C ASN A 203 15.14 3.28 -11.03
N GLU A 204 15.74 4.19 -11.80
CA GLU A 204 14.99 5.06 -12.71
C GLU A 204 14.34 4.27 -13.87
N ALA A 205 15.04 3.28 -14.43
CA ALA A 205 14.46 2.46 -15.49
C ALA A 205 13.34 1.55 -14.99
N TYR A 206 13.44 1.01 -13.77
CA TYR A 206 12.33 0.28 -13.15
C TYR A 206 11.12 1.20 -12.93
N ARG A 207 11.34 2.42 -12.44
CA ARG A 207 10.29 3.42 -12.25
C ARG A 207 9.56 3.74 -13.56
N ARG A 208 10.29 3.91 -14.67
CA ARG A 208 9.71 4.16 -16.01
C ARG A 208 8.93 2.96 -16.54
N ALA A 209 9.45 1.75 -16.37
CA ALA A 209 8.75 0.54 -16.77
C ALA A 209 7.43 0.34 -15.99
N GLU A 210 7.37 0.80 -14.72
CA GLU A 210 6.14 0.83 -13.93
C GLU A 210 5.14 1.88 -14.42
N SER A 211 5.59 3.08 -14.78
CA SER A 211 4.70 4.12 -15.32
C SER A 211 4.08 3.71 -16.65
N ASP A 212 4.83 3.05 -17.54
CA ASP A 212 4.31 2.62 -18.85
C ASP A 212 3.25 1.51 -18.72
N ARG A 213 3.35 0.66 -17.68
CA ARG A 213 2.29 -0.31 -17.35
C ARG A 213 1.03 0.38 -16.81
N SER A 214 1.18 1.51 -16.12
CA SER A 214 0.06 2.24 -15.54
C SER A 214 -0.77 3.02 -16.57
N SER A 215 -0.17 3.42 -17.70
CA SER A 215 -0.85 4.09 -18.82
C SER A 215 -1.47 3.13 -19.85
N GLY A 216 -1.10 1.85 -19.81
CA GLY A 216 -1.52 0.82 -20.77
C GLY A 216 -2.72 -0.05 -20.39
N SER A 217 -3.57 0.34 -19.43
CA SER A 217 -4.74 -0.46 -19.04
C SER A 217 -5.84 -0.42 -20.12
N GLN A 218 -5.71 -1.26 -21.14
CA GLN A 218 -6.89 -1.77 -21.84
C GLN A 218 -7.64 -2.76 -20.93
N PRO A 219 -8.98 -2.77 -20.95
CA PRO A 219 -9.77 -3.67 -20.12
C PRO A 219 -9.60 -5.09 -20.64
N HIS A 220 -8.91 -5.94 -19.88
CA HIS A 220 -9.01 -7.38 -20.08
C HIS A 220 -10.42 -7.83 -19.71
N SER A 221 -11.29 -7.92 -20.71
CA SER A 221 -12.51 -8.72 -20.64
C SER A 221 -12.12 -10.16 -20.31
N ARG A 222 -12.43 -10.60 -19.09
CA ARG A 222 -12.46 -12.02 -18.77
C ARG A 222 -13.70 -12.59 -19.45
N SER A 223 -13.51 -13.26 -20.58
CA SER A 223 -14.51 -14.17 -21.12
C SER A 223 -14.72 -15.30 -20.11
N ALA A 224 -15.87 -15.26 -19.45
CA ALA A 224 -16.41 -16.42 -18.74
C ALA A 224 -16.91 -17.41 -19.80
N SER A 225 -16.15 -18.48 -20.05
CA SER A 225 -16.70 -19.68 -20.66
C SER A 225 -17.43 -20.46 -19.56
N LEU A 226 -18.76 -20.35 -19.54
CA LEU A 226 -19.64 -21.30 -18.86
C LEU A 226 -19.81 -22.50 -19.79
N GLY A 227 -19.41 -23.67 -19.29
CA GLY A 227 -19.89 -24.97 -19.73
C GLY A 227 -20.74 -25.60 -18.64
#